data_AF-A0A5J5RND7-F1
#
_entry.id   AF-A0A5J5RND7-F1
#
_cell.length_a   1.000
_cell.length_b   1.000
_cell.length_c   1.000
_cell.angle_alpha   90.00
_cell.angle_beta   90.00
_cell.angle_gamma   90.00
#
_symmetry.space_group_name_H-M   'P 1'
#
loop_
_entity.id
_entity.type
_entity.pdbx_description
1 polymer ?
#
loop_
_entity_poly.entity_id
_entity_poly.type
_entity_poly.pdbx_seq_one_letter_code
_entity_poly.pdbx_strand_id
1 'polypeptide(L)'
;MASQVSQMPPSSPLSSNKDEMRPKADYPPSIWGDFFHNCPDKNIDAEIEKRHQQLKEEVRKMIVAPMANSTQKLTVIDSVQRLGVSYHFTKEIEDELENIYHNNNDAENDLYTTSLRFRILREHGFNVSCNAFNKFNDEQGNFKSSVTNDVRGLLELYEASYLRVHGEYILDEAISFSANHLSLAVASLDYPLSEQVSHALKQSIRRGLPRVEARHYLSVYQDIESHNKALLEFARIDFNMLQLLHRKELSEICRWRNDLDFQTKLPYTKDRVVECYFWILGVYFEPHYSLGRKMMTKVIIMTSVIDDTYDSYATYDELIPYTSAIERWEIKCIDQLPEYMKLSYKALLDVYEEMKQLLAEHGRQYRVEYAKNALIRLAQSYFVEAKWTLQNYKPSFEEFKINALSSCGYATLAITSFVGMGDIVTPETFKWAASEPKIIQASTIICRFG
;
A
#
# COMPACT_ATOMS: atom_id res chain seq x y z
N MET A 1 -83.40 -22.44 22.13
CA MET A 1 -83.05 -21.44 21.11
C MET A 1 -82.02 -20.52 21.75
N ALA A 2 -80.76 -20.94 21.76
CA ALA A 2 -79.74 -20.78 20.71
C ALA A 2 -79.05 -19.40 20.81
N SER A 3 -77.85 -19.39 21.41
CA SER A 3 -76.94 -18.25 21.48
C SER A 3 -76.24 -18.07 20.12
N GLN A 4 -76.07 -16.81 19.70
CA GLN A 4 -75.31 -16.46 18.50
C GLN A 4 -73.89 -16.07 18.88
N VAL A 5 -72.94 -16.74 18.24
CA VAL A 5 -71.50 -16.50 18.29
C VAL A 5 -71.16 -15.44 17.24
N SER A 6 -70.52 -14.34 17.65
CA SER A 6 -69.98 -13.32 16.73
C SER A 6 -68.57 -13.70 16.31
N GLN A 7 -68.36 -13.93 15.01
CA GLN A 7 -67.04 -14.16 14.41
C GLN A 7 -66.32 -12.84 14.11
N MET A 8 -65.03 -12.76 14.41
CA MET A 8 -64.14 -11.68 13.97
C MET A 8 -63.77 -11.84 12.48
N PRO A 9 -63.48 -10.75 11.74
CA PRO A 9 -63.03 -10.84 10.36
C PRO A 9 -61.56 -11.27 10.26
N PRO A 10 -61.14 -11.86 9.11
CA PRO A 10 -59.80 -12.40 8.93
C PRO A 10 -58.77 -11.29 8.71
N SER A 11 -57.62 -11.45 9.36
CA SER A 11 -56.43 -10.61 9.20
C SER A 11 -55.86 -10.72 7.78
N SER A 12 -55.71 -9.58 7.10
CA SER A 12 -54.95 -9.42 5.86
C SER A 12 -53.48 -9.83 6.08
N PRO A 13 -52.80 -10.46 5.10
CA PRO A 13 -51.36 -10.69 5.21
C PRO A 13 -50.64 -9.36 4.99
N LEU A 14 -49.93 -8.88 6.02
CA LEU A 14 -48.90 -7.85 5.88
C LEU A 14 -47.78 -8.43 4.99
N SER A 15 -47.77 -8.07 3.70
CA SER A 15 -46.54 -8.11 2.91
C SER A 15 -45.62 -7.03 3.46
N SER A 16 -44.72 -7.38 4.38
CA SER A 16 -43.66 -6.47 4.78
C SER A 16 -42.74 -6.25 3.58
N ASN A 17 -42.72 -5.03 3.05
CA ASN A 17 -41.76 -4.58 2.04
C ASN A 17 -40.35 -4.66 2.66
N LYS A 18 -39.67 -5.82 2.54
CA LYS A 18 -38.29 -5.99 3.04
C LYS A 18 -37.31 -4.99 2.41
N ASP A 19 -37.60 -4.50 1.21
CA ASP A 19 -36.78 -3.47 0.54
C ASP A 19 -36.92 -2.06 1.14
N GLU A 20 -37.99 -1.76 1.90
CA GLU A 20 -38.11 -0.47 2.62
C GLU A 20 -37.24 -0.41 3.89
N MET A 21 -36.72 -1.55 4.37
CA MET A 21 -35.92 -1.65 5.60
C MET A 21 -34.41 -1.78 5.36
N ARG A 22 -33.94 -1.82 4.11
CA ARG A 22 -32.49 -1.90 3.81
C ARG A 22 -31.81 -0.56 4.11
N PRO A 23 -30.62 -0.56 4.75
CA PRO A 23 -29.76 0.61 4.73
C PRO A 23 -29.53 1.05 3.27
N LYS A 24 -29.57 2.36 3.03
CA LYS A 24 -29.29 2.93 1.71
C LYS A 24 -28.04 3.79 1.82
N ALA A 25 -26.93 3.29 1.30
CA ALA A 25 -25.76 4.12 1.05
C ALA A 25 -25.91 4.84 -0.29
N ASP A 26 -25.68 6.15 -0.28
CA ASP A 26 -25.66 6.98 -1.48
C ASP A 26 -24.21 7.26 -1.86
N TYR A 27 -23.58 6.28 -2.51
CA TYR A 27 -22.19 6.39 -2.92
C TYR A 27 -22.07 7.14 -4.26
N PRO A 28 -21.17 8.13 -4.37
CA PRO A 28 -20.95 8.80 -5.64
C PRO A 28 -20.32 7.82 -6.64
N PRO A 29 -20.69 7.93 -7.93
CA PRO A 29 -20.14 7.10 -8.99
C PRO A 29 -18.62 7.30 -9.13
N SER A 30 -17.97 6.40 -9.86
CA SER A 30 -16.55 6.56 -10.18
C SER A 30 -16.33 7.88 -10.93
N ILE A 31 -15.39 8.68 -10.44
CA ILE A 31 -15.01 9.96 -11.06
C ILE A 31 -14.27 9.76 -12.39
N TRP A 32 -13.85 8.54 -12.70
CA TRP A 32 -13.03 8.21 -13.85
C TRP A 32 -13.83 7.81 -15.09
N GLY A 33 -15.11 7.43 -14.91
CA GLY A 33 -15.95 6.88 -15.96
C GLY A 33 -15.19 5.83 -16.79
N ASP A 34 -15.20 6.00 -18.11
CA ASP A 34 -14.60 5.04 -19.03
C ASP A 34 -13.12 5.30 -19.37
N PHE A 35 -12.46 6.27 -18.71
CA PHE A 35 -11.15 6.78 -19.10
C PHE A 35 -10.06 5.68 -19.24
N PHE A 36 -10.08 4.67 -18.36
CA PHE A 36 -9.10 3.58 -18.34
C PHE A 36 -9.54 2.31 -19.07
N HIS A 37 -10.69 2.32 -19.75
CA HIS A 37 -11.22 1.10 -20.37
C HIS A 37 -10.40 0.67 -21.58
N ASN A 38 -9.99 1.63 -22.40
CA ASN A 38 -9.23 1.37 -23.59
C ASN A 38 -7.78 1.05 -23.25
N CYS A 39 -7.30 -0.07 -23.78
CA CYS A 39 -5.91 -0.45 -23.70
C CYS A 39 -5.07 0.63 -24.41
N PRO A 40 -3.94 1.07 -23.84
CA PRO A 40 -3.04 1.96 -24.56
C PRO A 40 -2.47 1.25 -25.80
N ASP A 41 -2.81 1.72 -26.99
CA ASP A 41 -2.37 1.15 -28.28
C ASP A 41 -0.87 1.32 -28.57
N LYS A 42 -0.16 2.13 -27.78
CA LYS A 42 1.26 2.39 -27.99
C LYS A 42 2.09 1.26 -27.43
N ASN A 43 2.71 0.47 -28.31
CA ASN A 43 3.88 -0.30 -27.95
C ASN A 43 5.07 0.64 -27.66
N ILE A 44 5.97 0.19 -26.81
CA ILE A 44 7.22 0.92 -26.55
C ILE A 44 8.04 0.87 -27.84
N ASP A 45 8.52 2.02 -28.28
CA ASP A 45 9.40 2.10 -29.45
C ASP A 45 10.68 1.29 -29.17
N ALA A 46 11.08 0.44 -30.12
CA ALA A 46 12.30 -0.37 -30.02
C ALA A 46 13.55 0.51 -29.80
N GLU A 47 13.56 1.74 -30.32
CA GLU A 47 14.64 2.70 -30.08
C GLU A 47 14.65 3.19 -28.61
N ILE A 48 13.48 3.44 -28.03
CA ILE A 48 13.34 3.81 -26.60
C ILE A 48 13.79 2.66 -25.70
N GLU A 49 13.40 1.42 -26.04
CA GLU A 49 13.83 0.24 -25.27
C GLU A 49 15.35 0.04 -25.33
N LYS A 50 15.95 0.21 -26.52
CA LYS A 50 17.41 0.18 -26.67
C LYS A 50 18.10 1.28 -25.86
N ARG A 51 17.54 2.49 -25.86
CA ARG A 51 18.05 3.62 -25.07
C ARG A 51 17.94 3.36 -23.57
N HIS A 52 16.83 2.79 -23.10
CA HIS A 52 16.64 2.36 -21.71
C HIS A 52 17.71 1.37 -21.26
N GLN A 53 18.00 0.34 -22.07
CA GLN A 53 19.03 -0.64 -21.74
C GLN A 53 20.44 -0.04 -21.71
N GLN A 54 20.76 0.86 -22.64
CA GLN A 54 22.04 1.57 -22.63
C GLN A 54 22.19 2.40 -21.35
N LEU A 55 21.17 3.19 -21.01
CA LEU A 55 21.17 4.04 -19.83
C LEU A 55 21.21 3.22 -18.53
N LYS A 56 20.56 2.06 -18.48
CA LYS A 56 20.65 1.13 -17.36
C LYS A 56 22.10 0.75 -17.08
N GLU A 57 22.87 0.36 -18.10
CA GLU A 57 24.28 0.02 -17.94
C GLU A 57 25.16 1.22 -17.57
N GLU A 58 24.86 2.41 -18.08
CA GLU A 58 25.55 3.65 -17.68
C GLU A 58 25.33 3.98 -16.21
N VAL A 59 24.08 3.91 -15.73
CA VAL A 59 23.72 4.11 -14.32
C VAL A 59 24.33 3.04 -13.43
N ARG A 60 24.32 1.77 -13.85
CA ARG A 60 24.98 0.67 -13.12
C ARG A 60 26.46 0.95 -12.92
N LYS A 61 27.17 1.36 -13.97
CA LYS A 61 28.60 1.72 -13.90
C LYS A 61 28.82 2.93 -13.00
N MET A 62 27.93 3.93 -13.03
CA MET A 62 28.00 5.08 -12.14
C MET A 62 27.87 4.67 -10.66
N ILE A 63 26.98 3.72 -10.33
CA ILE A 63 26.82 3.21 -8.95
C ILE A 63 28.08 2.49 -8.48
N VAL A 64 28.70 1.65 -9.31
CA VAL A 64 29.88 0.83 -8.94
C VAL A 64 31.20 1.60 -9.03
N ALA A 65 31.25 2.72 -9.76
CA ALA A 65 32.47 3.50 -9.91
C ALA A 65 33.00 4.01 -8.56
N PRO A 66 34.33 4.02 -8.33
CA PRO A 66 34.93 4.68 -7.19
C PRO A 66 34.56 6.18 -7.17
N MET A 67 34.17 6.69 -6.01
CA MET A 67 33.86 8.11 -5.80
C MET A 67 34.81 8.73 -4.79
N ALA A 68 34.91 10.06 -4.77
CA ALA A 68 35.89 10.76 -3.93
C ALA A 68 35.62 10.57 -2.43
N ASN A 69 34.36 10.40 -2.04
CA ASN A 69 33.96 10.10 -0.67
C ASN A 69 32.64 9.30 -0.62
N SER A 70 32.33 8.75 0.57
CA SER A 70 31.10 8.00 0.84
C SER A 70 29.84 8.87 0.72
N THR A 71 29.91 10.17 1.02
CA THR A 71 28.79 11.11 0.89
C THR A 71 28.29 11.19 -0.56
N GLN A 72 29.20 11.30 -1.54
CA GLN A 72 28.84 11.30 -2.95
C GLN A 72 28.16 9.99 -3.37
N LYS A 73 28.69 8.85 -2.91
CA LYS A 73 28.11 7.53 -3.19
C LYS A 73 26.69 7.42 -2.62
N LEU A 74 26.49 7.82 -1.36
CA LEU A 74 25.17 7.86 -0.72
C LEU A 74 24.20 8.80 -1.46
N THR A 75 24.67 9.96 -1.92
CA THR A 75 23.84 10.92 -2.68
C THR A 75 23.36 10.33 -4.01
N VAL A 76 24.23 9.55 -4.68
CA VAL A 76 23.87 8.85 -5.93
C VAL A 76 22.87 7.74 -5.64
N ILE A 77 23.10 6.93 -4.61
CA ILE A 77 22.15 5.86 -4.20
C ILE A 77 20.79 6.47 -3.84
N ASP A 78 20.76 7.54 -3.05
CA ASP A 78 19.53 8.25 -2.68
C ASP A 78 18.79 8.76 -3.93
N SER A 79 19.51 9.37 -4.87
CA SER A 79 18.91 9.86 -6.11
C SER A 79 18.32 8.72 -6.94
N VAL A 80 19.02 7.57 -7.03
CA VAL A 80 18.55 6.36 -7.74
C VAL A 80 17.29 5.79 -7.08
N GLN A 81 17.24 5.72 -5.75
CA GLN A 81 16.06 5.27 -5.00
C GLN A 81 14.88 6.24 -5.16
N ARG A 82 15.10 7.54 -4.94
CA ARG A 82 14.06 8.57 -5.03
C ARG A 82 13.53 8.77 -6.43
N LEU A 83 14.31 8.49 -7.48
CA LEU A 83 13.84 8.44 -8.87
C LEU A 83 13.07 7.14 -9.20
N GLY A 84 12.97 6.22 -8.24
CA GLY A 84 12.17 5.00 -8.33
C GLY A 84 12.85 3.87 -9.10
N VAL A 85 14.11 4.01 -9.53
CA VAL A 85 14.77 3.05 -10.43
C VAL A 85 15.77 2.12 -9.74
N SER A 86 15.84 2.16 -8.41
CA SER A 86 16.73 1.30 -7.60
C SER A 86 16.47 -0.20 -7.78
N TYR A 87 15.25 -0.61 -8.13
CA TYR A 87 14.89 -2.02 -8.35
C TYR A 87 15.67 -2.69 -9.50
N HIS A 88 16.34 -1.89 -10.36
CA HIS A 88 17.24 -2.42 -11.39
C HIS A 88 18.65 -2.76 -10.88
N PHE A 89 19.01 -2.26 -9.70
CA PHE A 89 20.39 -2.22 -9.19
C PHE A 89 20.49 -2.71 -7.74
N THR A 90 19.57 -3.57 -7.31
CA THR A 90 19.48 -4.04 -5.91
C THR A 90 20.83 -4.59 -5.41
N LYS A 91 21.49 -5.43 -6.21
CA LYS A 91 22.77 -6.04 -5.82
C LYS A 91 23.90 -5.02 -5.71
N GLU A 92 24.04 -4.13 -6.70
CA GLU A 92 25.05 -3.09 -6.69
C GLU A 92 24.87 -2.12 -5.53
N ILE A 93 23.62 -1.76 -5.20
CA ILE A 93 23.32 -0.90 -4.06
C ILE A 93 23.66 -1.62 -2.74
N GLU A 94 23.24 -2.87 -2.56
CA GLU A 94 23.54 -3.65 -1.36
C GLU A 94 25.06 -3.78 -1.12
N ASP A 95 25.83 -4.09 -2.16
CA ASP A 95 27.30 -4.24 -2.08
C ASP A 95 27.98 -2.92 -1.66
N GLU A 96 27.55 -1.78 -2.21
CA GLU A 96 28.08 -0.46 -1.85
C GLU A 96 27.70 -0.07 -0.41
N LEU A 97 26.48 -0.37 0.01
CA LEU A 97 26.02 -0.08 1.37
C LEU A 97 26.73 -0.95 2.42
N GLU A 98 26.98 -2.22 2.12
CA GLU A 98 27.77 -3.10 2.99
C GLU A 98 29.20 -2.56 3.18
N ASN A 99 29.83 -2.11 2.08
CA ASN A 99 31.13 -1.46 2.13
C ASN A 99 31.12 -0.18 2.98
N ILE A 100 30.10 0.67 2.84
CA ILE A 100 29.95 1.91 3.62
C ILE A 100 29.63 1.62 5.11
N TYR A 101 28.92 0.54 5.39
CA TYR A 101 28.61 0.12 6.75
C TYR A 101 29.88 -0.26 7.51
N HIS A 102 30.77 -1.04 6.88
CA HIS A 102 31.98 -1.56 7.51
C HIS A 102 33.16 -0.57 7.55
N ASN A 103 33.32 0.31 6.55
CA ASN A 103 34.48 1.20 6.42
C ASN A 103 34.29 2.57 7.10
N ASN A 104 33.74 2.56 8.31
CA ASN A 104 33.22 3.76 8.95
C ASN A 104 34.31 4.66 9.57
N ASN A 105 34.24 5.97 9.31
CA ASN A 105 34.90 7.01 10.11
C ASN A 105 33.90 8.11 10.52
N ASP A 106 32.92 7.76 11.36
CA ASP A 106 31.81 8.63 11.77
C ASP A 106 32.26 9.93 12.47
N ALA A 107 33.50 10.01 12.97
CA ALA A 107 34.00 11.12 13.77
C ALA A 107 34.01 12.47 13.01
N GLU A 108 34.19 12.45 11.68
CA GLU A 108 34.39 13.67 10.87
C GLU A 108 33.18 14.05 10.01
N ASN A 109 32.14 13.21 9.94
CA ASN A 109 30.98 13.48 9.08
C ASN A 109 30.16 14.67 9.58
N ASP A 110 29.73 15.54 8.66
CA ASP A 110 28.77 16.61 8.94
C ASP A 110 27.35 16.07 9.19
N LEU A 111 26.41 16.96 9.50
CA LEU A 111 25.03 16.58 9.81
C LEU A 111 24.32 15.94 8.61
N TYR A 112 24.51 16.52 7.43
CA TYR A 112 23.97 15.99 6.18
C TYR A 112 24.43 14.54 5.94
N THR A 113 25.74 14.31 5.95
CA THR A 113 26.34 13.00 5.68
C THR A 113 25.94 11.98 6.75
N THR A 114 25.96 12.38 8.03
CA THR A 114 25.58 11.49 9.14
C THR A 114 24.12 11.06 9.04
N SER A 115 23.21 12.00 8.77
CA SER A 115 21.78 11.75 8.64
C SER A 115 21.46 10.91 7.40
N LEU A 116 22.02 11.26 6.23
CA LEU A 116 21.84 10.53 4.98
C LEU A 116 22.33 9.08 5.10
N ARG A 117 23.54 8.89 5.65
CA ARG A 117 24.12 7.57 5.89
C ARG A 117 23.23 6.74 6.82
N PHE A 118 22.83 7.31 7.95
CA PHE A 118 21.95 6.65 8.91
C PHE A 118 20.63 6.22 8.24
N ARG A 119 20.03 7.11 7.46
CA ARG A 119 18.75 6.86 6.79
C ARG A 119 18.84 5.71 5.78
N ILE A 120 19.76 5.79 4.82
CA ILE A 120 19.87 4.77 3.77
C ILE A 120 20.25 3.42 4.37
N LEU A 121 21.24 3.38 5.27
CA LEU A 121 21.66 2.11 5.88
C LEU A 121 20.54 1.44 6.68
N ARG A 122 19.77 2.20 7.47
CA ARG A 122 18.64 1.62 8.22
C ARG A 122 17.48 1.19 7.34
N GLU A 123 17.21 1.92 6.26
CA GLU A 123 16.21 1.51 5.28
C GLU A 123 16.54 0.13 4.68
N HIS A 124 17.83 -0.16 4.48
CA HIS A 124 18.33 -1.45 4.00
C HIS A 124 18.59 -2.49 5.12
N GLY A 125 18.18 -2.19 6.36
CA GLY A 125 18.25 -3.16 7.47
C GLY A 125 19.57 -3.21 8.24
N PHE A 126 20.53 -2.33 7.93
CA PHE A 126 21.76 -2.22 8.72
C PHE A 126 21.50 -1.53 10.07
N ASN A 127 22.06 -2.09 11.14
CA ASN A 127 21.77 -1.64 12.50
C ASN A 127 22.69 -0.49 12.95
N VAL A 128 22.55 0.68 12.33
CA VAL A 128 23.33 1.88 12.66
C VAL A 128 22.83 2.51 13.96
N SER A 129 23.71 2.82 14.91
CA SER A 129 23.34 3.42 16.20
C SER A 129 22.93 4.90 16.07
N CYS A 130 21.85 5.32 16.73
CA CYS A 130 21.47 6.73 16.82
C CYS A 130 22.46 7.59 17.63
N ASN A 131 23.41 6.97 18.35
CA ASN A 131 24.48 7.69 19.04
C ASN A 131 25.39 8.48 18.08
N ALA A 132 25.37 8.17 16.78
CA ALA A 132 26.05 8.95 15.76
C ALA A 132 25.62 10.43 15.75
N PHE A 133 24.43 10.74 16.28
CA PHE A 133 23.91 12.11 16.37
C PHE A 133 24.37 12.88 17.62
N ASN A 134 24.94 12.21 18.64
CA ASN A 134 25.34 12.87 19.90
C ASN A 134 26.37 13.99 19.71
N LYS A 135 27.21 13.91 18.67
CA LYS A 135 28.20 14.95 18.34
C LYS A 135 27.56 16.28 17.91
N PHE A 136 26.28 16.28 17.55
CA PHE A 136 25.51 17.48 17.22
C PHE A 136 24.79 18.07 18.44
N ASN A 137 24.95 17.48 19.63
CA ASN A 137 24.36 17.97 20.87
C ASN A 137 25.35 18.80 21.68
N ASP A 138 24.83 19.79 22.40
CA ASP A 138 25.56 20.58 23.40
C ASP A 138 25.76 19.78 24.70
N GLU A 139 26.44 20.39 25.68
CA GLU A 139 26.72 19.76 26.98
C GLU A 139 25.44 19.50 27.80
N GLN A 140 24.33 20.16 27.46
CA GLN A 140 23.02 19.97 28.08
C GLN A 140 22.20 18.86 27.39
N GLY A 141 22.71 18.30 26.29
CA GLY A 141 22.07 17.24 25.52
C GLY A 141 21.15 17.73 24.40
N ASN A 142 21.03 19.05 24.16
CA ASN A 142 20.18 19.60 23.10
C ASN A 142 20.95 19.76 21.80
N PHE A 143 20.26 19.74 20.65
CA PHE A 143 20.89 20.05 19.36
C PHE A 143 21.53 21.45 19.37
N LYS A 144 22.81 21.52 18.98
CA LYS A 144 23.60 22.76 18.96
C LYS A 144 22.94 23.82 18.08
N SER A 145 22.97 25.08 18.51
CA SER A 145 22.47 26.22 17.72
C SER A 145 23.17 26.34 16.36
N SER A 146 24.43 25.90 16.24
CA SER A 146 25.17 25.89 14.97
C SER A 146 24.52 25.02 13.88
N VAL A 147 23.73 24.01 14.27
CA VAL A 147 22.99 23.14 13.34
C VAL A 147 21.85 23.88 12.63
N THR A 148 21.27 24.90 13.28
CA THR A 148 20.05 25.57 12.79
C THR A 148 20.22 26.28 11.45
N ASN A 149 21.46 26.61 11.08
CA ASN A 149 21.79 27.26 9.79
C ASN A 149 22.03 26.24 8.65
N ASP A 150 22.24 24.96 8.96
CA ASP A 150 22.45 23.91 7.96
C ASP A 150 21.11 23.31 7.52
N VAL A 151 20.43 24.00 6.60
CA VAL A 151 19.11 23.58 6.12
C VAL A 151 19.14 22.20 5.44
N ARG A 152 20.22 21.88 4.71
CA ARG A 152 20.35 20.56 4.07
C ARG A 152 20.57 19.46 5.11
N GLY A 153 21.41 19.71 6.12
CA GLY A 153 21.59 18.80 7.24
C GLY A 153 20.31 18.61 8.06
N LEU A 154 19.54 19.67 8.30
CA LEU A 154 18.24 19.61 8.96
C LEU A 154 17.21 18.80 8.17
N LEU A 155 17.16 18.96 6.85
CA LEU A 155 16.27 18.19 5.98
C LEU A 155 16.60 16.69 6.05
N GLU A 156 17.88 16.32 5.95
CA GLU A 156 18.25 14.91 6.08
C GLU A 156 18.04 14.37 7.49
N LEU A 157 18.25 15.18 8.54
CA LEU A 157 17.97 14.80 9.93
C LEU A 157 16.47 14.53 10.13
N TYR A 158 15.62 15.39 9.55
CA TYR A 158 14.17 15.22 9.55
C TYR A 158 13.79 13.89 8.91
N GLU A 159 14.27 13.60 7.70
CA GLU A 159 13.99 12.34 6.99
C GLU A 159 14.54 11.11 7.74
N ALA A 160 15.75 11.21 8.31
CA ALA A 160 16.37 10.15 9.10
C ALA A 160 15.57 9.83 10.39
N SER A 161 14.95 10.84 11.00
CA SER A 161 14.17 10.66 12.24
C SER A 161 12.96 9.73 12.06
N TYR A 162 12.44 9.58 10.84
CA TYR A 162 11.34 8.65 10.53
C TYR A 162 11.74 7.17 10.58
N LEU A 163 13.04 6.87 10.71
CA LEU A 163 13.60 5.50 10.81
C LEU A 163 13.98 5.12 12.24
N ARG A 164 13.56 5.93 13.21
CA ARG A 164 13.75 5.63 14.63
C ARG A 164 13.01 4.36 15.04
N VAL A 165 13.58 3.65 16.01
CA VAL A 165 12.94 2.53 16.71
C VAL A 165 12.73 2.88 18.19
N HIS A 166 12.12 1.99 18.96
CA HIS A 166 11.88 2.22 20.38
C HIS A 166 13.19 2.45 21.16
N GLY A 167 13.18 3.44 22.05
CA GLY A 167 14.32 3.77 22.92
C GLY A 167 15.29 4.81 22.36
N GLU A 168 14.99 5.40 21.20
CA GLU A 168 15.87 6.36 20.51
C GLU A 168 15.41 7.81 20.68
N TYR A 169 15.41 8.29 21.93
CA TYR A 169 14.88 9.61 22.30
C TYR A 169 15.52 10.78 21.54
N ILE A 170 16.80 10.67 21.17
CA ILE A 170 17.47 11.68 20.34
C ILE A 170 16.77 11.90 19.00
N LEU A 171 16.15 10.86 18.42
CA LEU A 171 15.38 10.96 17.17
C LEU A 171 13.93 11.40 17.39
N ASP A 172 13.39 11.23 18.60
CA ASP A 172 12.12 11.85 19.02
C ASP A 172 12.27 13.38 19.14
N GLU A 173 13.41 13.85 19.62
CA GLU A 173 13.74 15.27 19.63
C GLU A 173 14.08 15.77 18.22
N ALA A 174 14.83 14.99 17.43
CA ALA A 174 15.25 15.37 16.08
C ALA A 174 14.07 15.70 15.16
N ILE A 175 12.97 14.92 15.20
CA ILE A 175 11.81 15.17 14.34
C ILE A 175 11.20 16.55 14.63
N SER A 176 11.05 16.90 15.91
CA SER A 176 10.41 18.14 16.34
C SER A 176 11.33 19.33 16.11
N PHE A 177 12.61 19.17 16.45
CA PHE A 177 13.64 20.18 16.25
C PHE A 177 13.81 20.54 14.77
N SER A 178 14.00 19.56 13.91
CA SER A 178 14.19 19.78 12.47
C SER A 178 12.93 20.34 11.81
N ALA A 179 11.74 19.81 12.11
CA ALA A 179 10.48 20.32 11.55
C ALA A 179 10.26 21.81 11.85
N ASN A 180 10.54 22.24 13.09
CA ASN A 180 10.39 23.64 13.49
C ASN A 180 11.33 24.57 12.70
N HIS A 181 12.62 24.23 12.62
CA HIS A 181 13.60 25.07 11.93
C HIS A 181 13.41 25.07 10.41
N LEU A 182 13.06 23.92 9.83
CA LEU A 182 12.71 23.82 8.41
C LEU A 182 11.49 24.68 8.07
N SER A 183 10.44 24.65 8.90
CA SER A 183 9.24 25.47 8.71
C SER A 183 9.54 26.96 8.72
N LEU A 184 10.46 27.41 9.58
CA LEU A 184 10.91 28.80 9.62
C LEU A 184 11.78 29.18 8.41
N ALA A 185 12.59 28.25 7.90
CA ALA A 185 13.50 28.50 6.79
C ALA A 185 12.82 28.52 5.42
N VAL A 186 11.74 27.73 5.20
CA VAL A 186 11.10 27.50 3.89
C VAL A 186 10.89 28.77 3.06
N ALA A 187 10.38 29.84 3.68
CA ALA A 187 10.03 31.08 2.96
C ALA A 187 11.25 31.83 2.40
N SER A 188 12.45 31.53 2.89
CA SER A 188 13.72 32.16 2.51
C SER A 188 14.58 31.31 1.57
N LEU A 189 14.13 30.10 1.22
CA LEU A 189 14.90 29.16 0.41
C LEU A 189 14.59 29.33 -1.08
N ASP A 190 15.64 29.18 -1.90
CA ASP A 190 15.50 29.10 -3.35
C ASP A 190 15.01 27.72 -3.79
N TYR A 191 14.34 27.70 -4.94
CA TYR A 191 13.99 26.47 -5.64
C TYR A 191 15.27 25.80 -6.21
N PRO A 192 15.43 24.46 -6.16
CA PRO A 192 14.44 23.44 -5.77
C PRO A 192 14.42 23.06 -4.28
N LEU A 193 15.30 23.63 -3.45
CA LEU A 193 15.41 23.27 -2.04
C LEU A 193 14.16 23.66 -1.24
N SER A 194 13.55 24.82 -1.52
CA SER A 194 12.28 25.21 -0.91
C SER A 194 11.16 24.19 -1.15
N GLU A 195 11.07 23.67 -2.37
CA GLU A 195 10.09 22.63 -2.73
C GLU A 195 10.37 21.34 -1.97
N GLN A 196 11.63 20.89 -1.92
CA GLN A 196 12.03 19.69 -1.17
C GLN A 196 11.66 19.78 0.30
N VAL A 197 11.95 20.91 0.95
CA VAL A 197 11.63 21.11 2.36
C VAL A 197 10.12 21.18 2.58
N SER A 198 9.40 21.93 1.75
CA SER A 198 7.94 22.08 1.89
C SER A 198 7.18 20.77 1.66
N HIS A 199 7.70 19.91 0.78
CA HIS A 199 7.15 18.58 0.51
C HIS A 199 7.47 17.62 1.65
N ALA A 200 8.73 17.57 2.13
CA ALA A 200 9.14 16.72 3.24
C ALA A 200 8.29 16.97 4.50
N LEU A 201 8.02 18.23 4.85
CA LEU A 201 7.18 18.60 6.00
C LEU A 201 5.72 18.09 5.89
N LYS A 202 5.24 17.77 4.69
CA LYS A 202 3.92 17.16 4.45
C LYS A 202 4.01 15.64 4.37
N GLN A 203 5.04 15.13 3.72
CA GLN A 203 5.22 13.72 3.40
C GLN A 203 6.70 13.36 3.46
N SER A 204 7.10 12.59 4.47
CA SER A 204 8.47 12.08 4.55
C SER A 204 8.70 10.96 3.54
N ILE A 205 9.95 10.84 3.08
CA ILE A 205 10.38 9.82 2.12
C ILE A 205 10.02 8.42 2.64
N ARG A 206 10.29 8.15 3.92
CA ARG A 206 10.06 6.83 4.52
C ARG A 206 8.60 6.37 4.47
N ARG A 207 7.67 7.30 4.63
CA ARG A 207 6.23 7.01 4.70
C ARG A 207 5.51 7.25 3.37
N GLY A 208 6.21 7.79 2.37
CA GLY A 208 5.65 8.05 1.05
C GLY A 208 5.57 6.78 0.21
N LEU A 209 4.59 6.72 -0.70
CA LEU A 209 4.51 5.63 -1.67
C LEU A 209 5.60 5.81 -2.73
N PRO A 210 6.45 4.80 -2.99
CA PRO A 210 7.64 4.97 -3.84
C PRO A 210 7.37 5.63 -5.20
N ARG A 211 6.28 5.27 -5.87
CA ARG A 211 5.93 5.83 -7.18
C ARG A 211 5.34 7.23 -7.14
N VAL A 212 4.66 7.60 -6.06
CA VAL A 212 4.16 8.97 -5.86
C VAL A 212 5.35 9.89 -5.63
N GLU A 213 6.24 9.50 -4.70
CA GLU A 213 7.45 10.26 -4.40
C GLU A 213 8.39 10.34 -5.60
N ALA A 214 8.55 9.25 -6.37
CA ALA A 214 9.36 9.28 -7.59
C ALA A 214 8.80 10.23 -8.65
N ARG A 215 7.47 10.32 -8.79
CA ARG A 215 6.86 11.25 -9.75
C ARG A 215 7.09 12.71 -9.36
N HIS A 216 7.01 13.03 -8.07
CA HIS A 216 7.35 14.36 -7.55
C HIS A 216 8.83 14.65 -7.76
N TYR A 217 9.70 13.76 -7.29
CA TYR A 217 11.15 13.94 -7.30
C TYR A 217 11.74 14.02 -8.71
N LEU A 218 11.16 13.37 -9.71
CA LEU A 218 11.53 13.54 -11.13
C LEU A 218 11.52 14.99 -11.62
N SER A 219 10.62 15.81 -11.07
CA SER A 219 10.51 17.23 -11.42
C SER A 219 11.56 18.04 -10.68
N VAL A 220 11.66 17.83 -9.36
CA VAL A 220 12.66 18.46 -8.49
C VAL A 220 14.09 18.17 -8.94
N TYR A 221 14.40 16.91 -9.27
CA TYR A 221 15.73 16.47 -9.67
C TYR A 221 16.22 17.12 -10.97
N GLN A 222 15.30 17.46 -11.90
CA GLN A 222 15.67 18.15 -13.13
C GLN A 222 16.29 19.52 -12.85
N ASP A 223 15.81 20.21 -11.83
CA ASP A 223 16.17 21.60 -11.56
C ASP A 223 17.30 21.73 -10.52
N ILE A 224 17.82 20.60 -10.03
CA ILE A 224 19.10 20.54 -9.30
C ILE A 224 20.22 20.76 -10.32
N GLU A 225 21.02 21.83 -10.15
CA GLU A 225 22.09 22.19 -11.09
C GLU A 225 23.08 21.05 -11.36
N SER A 226 23.42 20.28 -10.32
CA SER A 226 24.37 19.17 -10.38
C SER A 226 23.78 17.81 -10.73
N HIS A 227 22.53 17.74 -11.22
CA HIS A 227 21.87 16.46 -11.48
C HIS A 227 22.57 15.66 -12.60
N ASN A 228 22.49 14.33 -12.49
CA ASN A 228 23.01 13.46 -13.53
C ASN A 228 21.97 13.31 -14.65
N LYS A 229 22.31 13.81 -15.84
CA LYS A 229 21.42 13.80 -17.02
C LYS A 229 21.05 12.39 -17.48
N ALA A 230 22.01 11.45 -17.46
CA ALA A 230 21.76 10.06 -17.86
C ALA A 230 20.79 9.37 -16.88
N LEU A 231 20.96 9.60 -15.57
CA LEU A 231 20.06 9.07 -14.55
C LEU A 231 18.64 9.66 -14.68
N LEU A 232 18.51 10.97 -14.92
CA LEU A 232 17.21 11.61 -15.13
C LEU A 232 16.51 11.07 -16.38
N GLU A 233 17.24 10.95 -17.49
CA GLU A 233 16.70 10.38 -18.74
C GLU A 233 16.25 8.93 -18.53
N PHE A 234 17.07 8.12 -17.86
CA PHE A 234 16.76 6.74 -17.51
C PHE A 234 15.47 6.64 -16.71
N ALA A 235 15.36 7.43 -15.64
CA ALA A 235 14.20 7.42 -14.75
C ALA A 235 12.90 7.86 -15.46
N ARG A 236 12.99 8.81 -16.40
CA ARG A 236 11.83 9.23 -17.20
C ARG A 236 11.35 8.14 -18.14
N ILE A 237 12.28 7.50 -18.86
CA ILE A 237 11.95 6.41 -19.77
C ILE A 237 11.34 5.25 -18.98
N ASP A 238 12.00 4.85 -17.88
CA ASP A 238 11.54 3.77 -17.01
C ASP A 238 10.14 4.02 -16.43
N PHE A 239 9.89 5.24 -15.91
CA PHE A 239 8.58 5.63 -15.39
C PHE A 239 7.48 5.50 -16.44
N ASN A 240 7.73 5.97 -17.67
CA ASN A 240 6.76 5.90 -18.76
C ASN A 240 6.53 4.46 -19.26
N MET A 241 7.58 3.63 -19.33
CA MET A 241 7.46 2.21 -19.68
C MET A 241 6.61 1.47 -18.64
N LEU A 242 6.84 1.71 -17.35
CA LEU A 242 6.02 1.13 -16.28
C LEU A 242 4.59 1.67 -16.29
N GLN A 243 4.39 2.97 -16.49
CA GLN A 243 3.05 3.54 -16.60
C GLN A 243 2.25 2.88 -17.74
N LEU A 244 2.89 2.57 -18.87
CA LEU A 244 2.25 1.85 -19.95
C LEU A 244 1.81 0.44 -19.52
N LEU A 245 2.68 -0.31 -18.85
CA LEU A 245 2.35 -1.62 -18.27
C LEU A 245 1.16 -1.50 -17.31
N HIS A 246 1.22 -0.54 -16.38
CA HIS A 246 0.18 -0.34 -15.37
C HIS A 246 -1.17 0.03 -15.99
N ARG A 247 -1.18 0.84 -17.05
CA ARG A 247 -2.42 1.15 -17.78
C ARG A 247 -2.99 -0.06 -18.54
N LYS A 248 -2.14 -0.96 -19.05
CA LYS A 248 -2.60 -2.23 -19.66
C LYS A 248 -3.24 -3.12 -18.60
N GLU A 249 -2.60 -3.27 -17.45
CA GLU A 249 -3.15 -3.98 -16.29
C GLU A 249 -4.51 -3.42 -15.86
N LEU A 250 -4.60 -2.10 -15.67
CA LEU A 250 -5.83 -1.43 -15.28
C LEU A 250 -6.95 -1.58 -16.33
N SER A 251 -6.64 -1.49 -17.62
CA SER A 251 -7.63 -1.72 -18.69
C SER A 251 -8.19 -3.14 -18.68
N GLU A 252 -7.36 -4.16 -18.44
CA GLU A 252 -7.83 -5.54 -18.27
C GLU A 252 -8.74 -5.68 -17.05
N ILE A 253 -8.40 -5.04 -15.93
CA ILE A 253 -9.19 -5.08 -14.69
C ILE A 253 -10.53 -4.35 -14.86
N CYS A 254 -10.53 -3.18 -15.50
CA CYS A 254 -11.76 -2.45 -15.81
C CYS A 254 -12.70 -3.28 -16.69
N ARG A 255 -12.18 -3.95 -17.72
CA ARG A 255 -12.97 -4.87 -18.56
C ARG A 255 -13.55 -6.03 -17.77
N TRP A 256 -12.71 -6.73 -17.00
CA TRP A 256 -13.15 -7.81 -16.11
C TRP A 256 -14.29 -7.37 -15.19
N ARG A 257 -14.18 -6.20 -14.57
CA ARG A 257 -15.21 -5.68 -13.68
C ARG A 257 -16.50 -5.34 -14.42
N ASN A 258 -16.41 -4.79 -15.63
CA ASN A 258 -17.60 -4.46 -16.42
C ASN A 258 -18.34 -5.70 -16.90
N ASP A 259 -17.62 -6.77 -17.23
CA ASP A 259 -18.22 -8.05 -17.62
C ASP A 259 -19.05 -8.65 -16.47
N LEU A 260 -18.70 -8.33 -15.21
CA LEU A 260 -19.50 -8.71 -14.03
C LEU A 260 -20.75 -7.84 -13.84
N ASP A 261 -20.77 -6.64 -14.42
CA ASP A 261 -21.91 -5.71 -14.42
C ASP A 261 -22.36 -5.32 -12.99
N PHE A 262 -21.38 -5.09 -12.10
CA PHE A 262 -21.66 -4.72 -10.70
C PHE A 262 -22.38 -3.38 -10.57
N GLN A 263 -22.18 -2.42 -11.47
CA GLN A 263 -22.86 -1.12 -11.39
C GLN A 263 -24.38 -1.25 -11.43
N THR A 264 -24.89 -2.11 -12.32
CA THR A 264 -26.34 -2.26 -12.50
C THR A 264 -26.92 -3.29 -11.53
N LYS A 265 -26.17 -4.38 -11.26
CA LYS A 265 -26.66 -5.50 -10.44
C LYS A 265 -26.43 -5.31 -8.94
N LEU A 266 -25.43 -4.53 -8.54
CA LEU A 266 -25.07 -4.21 -7.15
C LEU A 266 -24.92 -2.69 -6.96
N PRO A 267 -25.98 -1.89 -7.20
CA PRO A 267 -25.90 -0.43 -7.20
C PRO A 267 -25.58 0.18 -5.83
N TYR A 268 -25.66 -0.62 -4.75
CA TYR A 268 -25.31 -0.20 -3.39
C TYR A 268 -23.79 -0.23 -3.11
N THR A 269 -22.98 -0.73 -4.04
CA THR A 269 -21.53 -0.87 -3.85
C THR A 269 -20.77 0.34 -4.40
N LYS A 270 -19.68 0.72 -3.73
CA LYS A 270 -18.76 1.76 -4.20
C LYS A 270 -18.08 1.30 -5.49
N ASP A 271 -18.08 2.18 -6.50
CA ASP A 271 -17.25 1.98 -7.69
C ASP A 271 -15.87 2.62 -7.49
N ARG A 272 -14.90 1.81 -7.08
CA ARG A 272 -13.54 2.26 -6.72
C ARG A 272 -12.43 1.42 -7.37
N VAL A 273 -12.67 0.90 -8.57
CA VAL A 273 -11.72 0.02 -9.28
C VAL A 273 -10.35 0.68 -9.48
N VAL A 274 -10.34 1.96 -9.86
CA VAL A 274 -9.11 2.73 -10.12
C VAL A 274 -8.35 2.99 -8.83
N GLU A 275 -9.05 3.35 -7.76
CA GLU A 275 -8.49 3.57 -6.42
C GLU A 275 -7.93 2.27 -5.83
N CYS A 276 -8.67 1.16 -5.97
CA CYS A 276 -8.20 -0.17 -5.60
C CYS A 276 -6.90 -0.53 -6.33
N TYR A 277 -6.85 -0.34 -7.65
CA TYR A 277 -5.63 -0.58 -8.42
C TYR A 277 -4.48 0.33 -7.97
N PHE A 278 -4.76 1.61 -7.68
CA PHE A 278 -3.76 2.54 -7.15
C PHE A 278 -3.19 2.08 -5.80
N TRP A 279 -4.02 1.57 -4.89
CA TRP A 279 -3.54 0.96 -3.64
C TRP A 279 -2.62 -0.23 -3.91
N ILE A 280 -3.00 -1.12 -4.82
CA ILE A 280 -2.20 -2.30 -5.14
C ILE A 280 -0.88 -1.92 -5.84
N LEU A 281 -0.89 -0.86 -6.64
CA LEU A 281 0.31 -0.30 -7.23
C LEU A 281 1.29 0.24 -6.16
N GLY A 282 0.76 0.71 -5.04
CA GLY A 282 1.55 1.11 -3.88
C GLY A 282 2.21 -0.06 -3.13
N VAL A 283 1.64 -1.27 -3.21
CA VAL A 283 2.22 -2.48 -2.59
C VAL A 283 3.48 -2.92 -3.33
N TYR A 284 3.42 -2.93 -4.65
CA TYR A 284 4.57 -3.15 -5.53
C TYR A 284 4.30 -2.62 -6.94
N PHE A 285 5.26 -1.91 -7.52
CA PHE A 285 5.10 -1.27 -8.84
C PHE A 285 5.96 -1.91 -9.94
N GLU A 286 6.91 -2.75 -9.54
CA GLU A 286 7.93 -3.35 -10.40
C GLU A 286 7.29 -4.28 -11.44
N PRO A 287 7.91 -4.42 -12.62
CA PRO A 287 7.26 -5.11 -13.74
C PRO A 287 7.06 -6.61 -13.45
N HIS A 288 7.95 -7.24 -12.69
CA HIS A 288 7.89 -8.65 -12.35
C HIS A 288 6.76 -9.01 -11.36
N TYR A 289 6.08 -8.02 -10.77
CA TYR A 289 4.89 -8.23 -9.93
C TYR A 289 3.56 -7.97 -10.66
N SER A 290 3.56 -7.89 -12.01
CA SER A 290 2.35 -7.65 -12.82
C SER A 290 1.20 -8.63 -12.51
N LEU A 291 1.50 -9.93 -12.47
CA LEU A 291 0.52 -10.95 -12.12
C LEU A 291 -0.03 -10.77 -10.69
N GLY A 292 0.86 -10.46 -9.74
CA GLY A 292 0.48 -10.14 -8.36
C GLY A 292 -0.48 -8.96 -8.28
N ARG A 293 -0.20 -7.87 -9.00
CA ARG A 293 -1.06 -6.69 -9.01
C ARG A 293 -2.45 -6.99 -9.57
N LYS A 294 -2.52 -7.75 -10.66
CA LYS A 294 -3.82 -8.15 -11.26
C LYS A 294 -4.66 -8.97 -10.29
N MET A 295 -4.08 -10.01 -9.68
CA MET A 295 -4.80 -10.86 -8.71
C MET A 295 -5.22 -10.07 -7.47
N MET A 296 -4.28 -9.32 -6.88
CA MET A 296 -4.54 -8.56 -5.66
C MET A 296 -5.58 -7.45 -5.89
N THR A 297 -5.61 -6.82 -7.07
CA THR A 297 -6.63 -5.82 -7.42
C THR A 297 -8.03 -6.44 -7.50
N LYS A 298 -8.16 -7.62 -8.11
CA LYS A 298 -9.44 -8.35 -8.12
C LYS A 298 -9.89 -8.70 -6.70
N VAL A 299 -8.97 -9.16 -5.85
CA VAL A 299 -9.28 -9.48 -4.44
C VAL A 299 -9.74 -8.25 -3.66
N ILE A 300 -9.04 -7.11 -3.73
CA ILE A 300 -9.46 -5.92 -2.98
C ILE A 300 -10.80 -5.35 -3.48
N ILE A 301 -11.08 -5.42 -4.79
CA ILE A 301 -12.39 -5.05 -5.34
C ILE A 301 -13.49 -5.95 -4.76
N MET A 302 -13.26 -7.26 -4.73
CA MET A 302 -14.22 -8.19 -4.12
C MET A 302 -14.39 -7.97 -2.62
N THR A 303 -13.31 -7.69 -1.89
CA THR A 303 -13.37 -7.33 -0.47
C THR A 303 -14.21 -6.06 -0.27
N SER A 304 -14.05 -5.03 -1.09
CA SER A 304 -14.86 -3.81 -1.00
C SER A 304 -16.35 -4.08 -1.28
N VAL A 305 -16.67 -4.96 -2.23
CA VAL A 305 -18.07 -5.34 -2.51
C VAL A 305 -18.67 -6.11 -1.32
N ILE A 306 -17.88 -6.97 -0.68
CA ILE A 306 -18.28 -7.71 0.51
C ILE A 306 -18.51 -6.72 1.66
N ASP A 307 -17.55 -5.85 1.95
CA ASP A 307 -17.63 -4.78 2.96
C ASP A 307 -18.93 -3.95 2.81
N ASP A 308 -19.21 -3.46 1.60
CA ASP A 308 -20.45 -2.71 1.33
C ASP A 308 -21.72 -3.53 1.51
N THR A 309 -21.65 -4.84 1.28
CA THR A 309 -22.77 -5.75 1.55
C THR A 309 -23.03 -5.84 3.06
N TYR A 310 -21.99 -5.92 3.90
CA TYR A 310 -22.13 -5.97 5.36
C TYR A 310 -22.59 -4.64 5.96
N ASP A 311 -22.02 -3.52 5.53
CA ASP A 311 -22.20 -2.24 6.21
C ASP A 311 -23.34 -1.39 5.65
N SER A 312 -23.70 -1.58 4.38
CA SER A 312 -24.48 -0.60 3.63
C SER A 312 -25.76 -1.12 2.99
N TYR A 313 -26.04 -2.42 3.05
CA TYR A 313 -27.20 -2.96 2.31
C TYR A 313 -27.88 -4.19 2.93
N ALA A 314 -27.13 -5.22 3.33
CA ALA A 314 -27.74 -6.46 3.76
C ALA A 314 -28.42 -6.34 5.12
N THR A 315 -29.51 -7.09 5.30
CA THR A 315 -30.07 -7.31 6.63
C THR A 315 -29.24 -8.35 7.39
N TYR A 316 -29.24 -8.31 8.71
CA TYR A 316 -28.50 -9.27 9.52
C TYR A 316 -28.89 -10.74 9.23
N ASP A 317 -30.17 -11.00 8.98
CA ASP A 317 -30.66 -12.34 8.61
C ASP A 317 -30.13 -12.82 7.25
N GLU A 318 -29.84 -11.90 6.32
CA GLU A 318 -29.17 -12.22 5.04
C GLU A 318 -27.65 -12.41 5.22
N LEU A 319 -27.04 -11.73 6.20
CA LEU A 319 -25.61 -11.85 6.49
C LEU A 319 -25.21 -13.19 7.12
N ILE A 320 -26.11 -13.85 7.85
CA ILE A 320 -25.88 -15.18 8.41
C ILE A 320 -25.56 -16.22 7.30
N PRO A 321 -26.46 -16.48 6.33
CA PRO A 321 -26.19 -17.42 5.25
C PRO A 321 -25.04 -16.95 4.34
N TYR A 322 -24.84 -15.63 4.17
CA TYR A 322 -23.73 -15.10 3.38
C TYR A 322 -22.36 -15.42 4.01
N THR A 323 -22.20 -15.12 5.30
CA THR A 323 -20.99 -15.45 6.07
C THR A 323 -20.74 -16.95 6.04
N SER A 324 -21.78 -17.76 6.28
CA SER A 324 -21.67 -19.22 6.28
C SER A 324 -21.30 -19.78 4.89
N ALA A 325 -21.79 -19.18 3.81
CA ALA A 325 -21.40 -19.54 2.46
C ALA A 325 -19.92 -19.22 2.17
N ILE A 326 -19.42 -18.07 2.64
CA ILE A 326 -18.00 -17.70 2.52
C ILE A 326 -17.12 -18.68 3.32
N GLU A 327 -17.51 -19.01 4.54
CA GLU A 327 -16.77 -19.98 5.38
C GLU A 327 -16.67 -21.37 4.75
N ARG A 328 -17.76 -21.86 4.15
CA ARG A 328 -17.77 -23.18 3.48
C ARG A 328 -17.04 -23.16 2.14
N TRP A 329 -17.06 -22.03 1.42
CA TRP A 329 -16.38 -21.84 0.14
C TRP A 329 -16.79 -22.87 -0.94
N GLU A 330 -18.09 -23.17 -1.05
CA GLU A 330 -18.61 -24.13 -2.02
C GLU A 330 -19.66 -23.49 -2.92
N ILE A 331 -19.56 -23.68 -4.25
CA ILE A 331 -20.53 -23.15 -5.21
C ILE A 331 -21.98 -23.56 -4.89
N LYS A 332 -22.19 -24.74 -4.30
CA LYS A 332 -23.50 -25.24 -3.89
C LYS A 332 -24.19 -24.37 -2.82
N CYS A 333 -23.45 -23.51 -2.13
CA CYS A 333 -24.02 -22.56 -1.17
C CYS A 333 -24.80 -21.43 -1.84
N ILE A 334 -24.60 -21.20 -3.15
CA ILE A 334 -25.20 -20.07 -3.88
C ILE A 334 -26.72 -20.09 -3.85
N ASP A 335 -27.34 -21.27 -3.85
CA ASP A 335 -28.79 -21.44 -3.86
C ASP A 335 -29.46 -21.02 -2.54
N GLN A 336 -28.67 -20.89 -1.46
CA GLN A 336 -29.13 -20.46 -0.13
C GLN A 336 -29.10 -18.94 0.03
N LEU A 337 -28.51 -18.22 -0.92
CA LEU A 337 -28.30 -16.78 -0.84
C LEU A 337 -29.44 -16.00 -1.52
N PRO A 338 -29.77 -14.79 -1.01
CA PRO A 338 -30.58 -13.83 -1.75
C PRO A 338 -30.01 -13.56 -3.14
N GLU A 339 -30.89 -13.29 -4.11
CA GLU A 339 -30.51 -13.20 -5.53
C GLU A 339 -29.38 -12.20 -5.80
N TYR A 340 -29.38 -11.04 -5.13
CA TYR A 340 -28.33 -10.03 -5.28
C TYR A 340 -26.96 -10.49 -4.76
N MET A 341 -26.91 -11.31 -3.70
CA MET A 341 -25.66 -11.83 -3.12
C MET A 341 -25.02 -12.93 -3.97
N LYS A 342 -25.81 -13.62 -4.81
CA LYS A 342 -25.30 -14.71 -5.65
C LYS A 342 -24.22 -14.24 -6.60
N LEU A 343 -24.37 -13.04 -7.15
CA LEU A 343 -23.40 -12.47 -8.08
C LEU A 343 -22.05 -12.23 -7.42
N SER A 344 -22.02 -11.55 -6.26
CA SER A 344 -20.77 -11.28 -5.54
C SER A 344 -20.12 -12.58 -5.03
N TYR A 345 -20.92 -13.54 -4.56
CA TYR A 345 -20.42 -14.84 -4.12
C TYR A 345 -19.81 -15.65 -5.27
N LYS A 346 -20.50 -15.74 -6.42
CA LYS A 346 -19.98 -16.42 -7.62
C LYS A 346 -18.68 -15.78 -8.10
N ALA A 347 -18.66 -14.45 -8.23
CA ALA A 347 -17.48 -13.71 -8.65
C ALA A 347 -16.30 -13.91 -7.69
N LEU A 348 -16.55 -13.96 -6.38
CA LEU A 348 -15.53 -14.26 -5.38
C LEU A 348 -14.89 -15.63 -5.61
N LEU A 349 -15.71 -16.68 -5.77
CA LEU A 349 -15.22 -18.03 -6.03
C LEU A 349 -14.41 -18.09 -7.34
N ASP A 350 -14.89 -17.42 -8.38
CA ASP A 350 -14.25 -17.39 -9.70
C ASP A 350 -12.89 -16.70 -9.68
N VAL A 351 -12.73 -15.60 -8.92
CA VAL A 351 -11.43 -14.93 -8.74
C VAL A 351 -10.40 -15.88 -8.12
N TYR A 352 -10.76 -16.60 -7.07
CA TYR A 352 -9.82 -17.52 -6.40
C TYR A 352 -9.54 -18.77 -7.24
N GLU A 353 -10.49 -19.22 -8.05
CA GLU A 353 -10.27 -20.31 -9.00
C GLU A 353 -9.35 -19.87 -10.14
N GLU A 354 -9.54 -18.67 -10.69
CA GLU A 354 -8.63 -18.06 -11.67
C GLU A 354 -7.21 -17.96 -11.11
N MET A 355 -7.04 -17.50 -9.86
CA MET A 355 -5.74 -17.44 -9.19
C MET A 355 -5.06 -18.83 -9.11
N LYS A 356 -5.81 -19.89 -8.80
CA LYS A 356 -5.26 -21.26 -8.79
C LYS A 356 -4.81 -21.69 -10.18
N GLN A 357 -5.59 -21.38 -11.21
CA GLN A 357 -5.25 -21.72 -12.60
C GLN A 357 -3.97 -21.01 -13.05
N LEU A 358 -3.86 -19.70 -12.78
CA LEU A 358 -2.68 -18.89 -13.11
C LEU A 358 -1.40 -19.35 -12.39
N LEU A 359 -1.53 -20.01 -11.24
CA LEU A 359 -0.40 -20.52 -10.44
C LEU A 359 -0.10 -22.01 -10.67
N ALA A 360 -0.94 -22.71 -11.43
CA ALA A 360 -0.84 -24.15 -11.65
C ALA A 360 0.46 -24.53 -12.37
N GLU A 361 0.83 -23.76 -13.40
CA GLU A 361 2.03 -24.00 -14.22
C GLU A 361 3.32 -24.06 -13.39
N HIS A 362 3.36 -23.32 -12.27
CA HIS A 362 4.53 -23.24 -11.39
C HIS A 362 4.38 -24.07 -10.10
N GLY A 363 3.31 -24.86 -9.95
CA GLY A 363 3.04 -25.64 -8.74
C GLY A 363 2.78 -24.78 -7.48
N ARG A 364 2.35 -23.52 -7.66
CA ARG A 364 2.20 -22.53 -6.57
C ARG A 364 0.75 -22.39 -6.07
N GLN A 365 -0.13 -23.32 -6.42
CA GLN A 365 -1.56 -23.29 -6.08
C GLN A 365 -1.84 -23.29 -4.57
N TYR A 366 -0.96 -23.91 -3.77
CA TYR A 366 -1.09 -23.96 -2.31
C TYR A 366 -1.16 -22.57 -1.67
N ARG A 367 -0.61 -21.54 -2.33
CA ARG A 367 -0.59 -20.15 -1.86
C ARG A 367 -2.00 -19.56 -1.75
N VAL A 368 -2.90 -19.96 -2.66
CA VAL A 368 -4.27 -19.44 -2.74
C VAL A 368 -5.09 -19.81 -1.49
N GLU A 369 -4.80 -20.96 -0.89
CA GLU A 369 -5.50 -21.42 0.32
C GLU A 369 -5.26 -20.48 1.51
N TYR A 370 -4.06 -19.90 1.63
CA TYR A 370 -3.78 -18.92 2.68
C TYR A 370 -4.54 -17.61 2.48
N ALA A 371 -4.58 -17.10 1.25
CA ALA A 371 -5.36 -15.90 0.92
C ALA A 371 -6.87 -16.14 1.12
N LYS A 372 -7.35 -17.35 0.82
CA LYS A 372 -8.74 -17.76 1.04
C LYS A 372 -9.10 -17.71 2.53
N ASN A 373 -8.26 -18.34 3.35
CA ASN A 373 -8.45 -18.38 4.80
C ASN A 373 -8.37 -17.00 5.44
N ALA A 374 -7.52 -16.11 4.92
CA ALA A 374 -7.47 -14.72 5.38
C ALA A 374 -8.77 -13.95 5.04
N LEU A 375 -9.33 -14.15 3.85
CA LEU A 375 -10.62 -13.54 3.49
C LEU A 375 -11.79 -14.09 4.32
N ILE A 376 -11.79 -15.39 4.62
CA ILE A 376 -12.81 -15.99 5.51
C ILE A 376 -12.77 -15.30 6.89
N ARG A 377 -11.58 -15.11 7.47
CA ARG A 377 -11.43 -14.38 8.74
C ARG A 377 -11.92 -12.93 8.65
N LEU A 378 -11.67 -12.27 7.52
CA LEU A 378 -12.15 -10.92 7.27
C LEU A 378 -13.68 -10.86 7.26
N ALA A 379 -14.35 -11.76 6.53
CA ALA A 379 -15.81 -11.85 6.52
C ALA A 379 -16.41 -12.17 7.90
N GLN A 380 -15.74 -13.02 8.69
CA GLN A 380 -16.12 -13.29 10.08
C GLN A 380 -16.05 -12.02 10.95
N SER A 381 -15.01 -11.19 10.77
CA SER A 381 -14.88 -9.93 11.52
C SER A 381 -15.94 -8.90 11.11
N TYR A 382 -16.30 -8.81 9.82
CA TYR A 382 -17.42 -7.97 9.35
C TYR A 382 -18.74 -8.41 9.97
N PHE A 383 -18.98 -9.73 10.06
CA PHE A 383 -20.19 -10.25 10.69
C PHE A 383 -20.32 -9.86 12.17
N VAL A 384 -19.19 -9.81 12.90
CA VAL A 384 -19.16 -9.32 14.29
C VAL A 384 -19.50 -7.83 14.37
N GLU A 385 -18.97 -6.99 13.48
CA GLU A 385 -19.29 -5.55 13.45
C GLU A 385 -20.77 -5.30 13.11
N ALA A 386 -21.32 -6.04 12.15
CA ALA A 386 -22.74 -5.99 11.81
C ALA A 386 -23.63 -6.41 13.00
N LYS A 387 -23.21 -7.43 13.75
CA LYS A 387 -23.90 -7.86 14.97
C LYS A 387 -23.91 -6.77 16.04
N TRP A 388 -22.76 -6.14 16.28
CA TRP A 388 -22.67 -5.05 17.26
C TRP A 388 -23.58 -3.88 16.88
N THR A 389 -23.59 -3.50 15.60
CA THR A 389 -24.45 -2.44 15.07
C THR A 389 -25.94 -2.76 15.27
N LEU A 390 -26.37 -3.97 14.90
CA LEU A 390 -27.76 -4.40 15.07
C LEU A 390 -28.20 -4.40 16.54
N GLN A 391 -27.34 -4.89 17.44
CA GLN A 391 -27.64 -5.00 18.86
C GLN A 391 -27.46 -3.68 19.62
N ASN A 392 -27.00 -2.62 18.94
CA ASN A 392 -26.54 -1.38 19.55
C ASN A 392 -25.56 -1.64 20.70
N TYR A 393 -24.70 -2.66 20.52
CA TYR A 393 -23.72 -3.08 21.50
C TYR A 393 -22.48 -2.21 21.40
N LYS A 394 -22.02 -1.70 22.55
CA LYS A 394 -20.79 -0.90 22.65
C LYS A 394 -19.70 -1.77 23.31
N PRO A 395 -18.79 -2.37 22.52
CA PRO A 395 -17.71 -3.18 23.07
C PRO A 395 -16.75 -2.33 23.92
N SER A 396 -15.99 -3.00 24.78
CA SER A 396 -14.82 -2.37 25.43
C SER A 396 -13.75 -2.02 24.38
N PHE A 397 -12.80 -1.15 24.71
CA PHE A 397 -11.71 -0.82 23.77
C PHE A 397 -10.89 -2.06 23.37
N GLU A 398 -10.60 -2.96 24.31
CA GLU A 398 -9.83 -4.19 24.03
C GLU A 398 -10.61 -5.15 23.12
N GLU A 399 -11.90 -5.34 23.38
CA GLU A 399 -12.77 -6.16 22.55
C GLU A 399 -12.94 -5.57 21.13
N PHE A 400 -13.18 -4.25 21.04
CA PHE A 400 -13.24 -3.53 19.78
C PHE A 400 -11.95 -3.71 18.99
N LYS A 401 -10.81 -3.47 19.63
CA LYS A 401 -9.49 -3.50 18.98
C LYS A 401 -9.20 -4.84 18.33
N ILE A 402 -9.51 -5.96 18.99
CA ILE A 402 -9.28 -7.30 18.43
C ILE A 402 -10.04 -7.49 17.10
N ASN A 403 -11.33 -7.16 17.08
CA ASN A 403 -12.14 -7.32 15.88
C ASN A 403 -11.81 -6.27 14.81
N ALA A 404 -11.64 -5.01 15.23
CA ALA A 404 -11.34 -3.86 14.38
C ALA A 404 -10.01 -3.99 13.62
N LEU A 405 -9.01 -4.63 14.22
CA LEU A 405 -7.75 -4.93 13.55
C LEU A 405 -7.95 -6.00 12.47
N SER A 406 -8.82 -6.99 12.71
CA SER A 406 -9.14 -8.00 11.69
C SER A 406 -9.95 -7.41 10.54
N SER A 407 -10.96 -6.57 10.84
CA SER A 407 -11.88 -5.99 9.86
C SER A 407 -11.24 -4.93 8.95
N CYS A 408 -10.09 -4.38 9.30
CA CYS A 408 -9.38 -3.45 8.40
C CYS A 408 -8.81 -4.11 7.14
N GLY A 409 -8.73 -5.46 7.09
CA GLY A 409 -8.33 -6.21 5.89
C GLY A 409 -6.84 -6.18 5.54
N TYR A 410 -5.99 -5.45 6.27
CA TYR A 410 -4.56 -5.33 5.96
C TYR A 410 -3.81 -6.66 6.01
N ALA A 411 -4.11 -7.54 6.98
CA ALA A 411 -3.52 -8.87 7.03
C ALA A 411 -3.92 -9.70 5.79
N THR A 412 -5.18 -9.61 5.36
CA THR A 412 -5.69 -10.26 4.15
C THR A 412 -4.98 -9.77 2.90
N LEU A 413 -4.80 -8.45 2.77
CA LEU A 413 -4.08 -7.85 1.66
C LEU A 413 -2.59 -8.24 1.68
N ALA A 414 -1.93 -8.23 2.83
CA ALA A 414 -0.53 -8.65 2.97
C ALA A 414 -0.34 -10.12 2.55
N ILE A 415 -1.17 -11.04 3.06
CA ILE A 415 -1.12 -12.47 2.68
C ILE A 415 -1.42 -12.65 1.18
N THR A 416 -2.41 -11.93 0.65
CA THR A 416 -2.76 -11.97 -0.77
C THR A 416 -1.62 -11.47 -1.66
N SER A 417 -0.88 -10.45 -1.19
CA SER A 417 0.23 -9.86 -1.95
C SER A 417 1.32 -10.88 -2.30
N PHE A 418 1.57 -11.85 -1.40
CA PHE A 418 2.57 -12.91 -1.57
C PHE A 418 2.19 -13.95 -2.63
N VAL A 419 0.90 -14.08 -2.97
CA VAL A 419 0.39 -15.12 -3.86
C VAL A 419 1.04 -15.03 -5.24
N GLY A 420 1.12 -13.82 -5.80
CA GLY A 420 1.67 -13.55 -7.13
C GLY A 420 3.15 -13.22 -7.20
N MET A 421 3.88 -13.31 -6.09
CA MET A 421 5.33 -13.11 -6.08
C MET A 421 6.09 -14.33 -6.61
N GLY A 422 7.38 -14.15 -6.93
CA GLY A 422 8.27 -15.21 -7.41
C GLY A 422 8.66 -16.25 -6.33
N ASP A 423 9.85 -16.83 -6.50
CA ASP A 423 10.35 -17.93 -5.64
C ASP A 423 10.85 -17.48 -4.27
N ILE A 424 11.00 -16.17 -4.04
CA ILE A 424 11.30 -15.61 -2.71
C ILE A 424 10.21 -15.94 -1.68
N VAL A 425 8.98 -16.21 -2.13
CA VAL A 425 7.86 -16.62 -1.28
C VAL A 425 7.79 -18.14 -1.22
N THR A 426 7.89 -18.70 -0.02
CA THR A 426 7.85 -20.14 0.25
C THR A 426 6.64 -20.51 1.12
N PRO A 427 6.34 -21.80 1.34
CA PRO A 427 5.33 -22.22 2.31
C PRO A 427 5.57 -21.65 3.72
N GLU A 428 6.82 -21.47 4.12
CA GLU A 428 7.23 -20.90 5.41
C GLU A 428 6.83 -19.42 5.51
N THR A 429 6.92 -18.66 4.41
CA THR A 429 6.44 -17.27 4.35
C THR A 429 4.97 -17.18 4.72
N PHE A 430 4.13 -18.08 4.21
CA PHE A 430 2.70 -18.09 4.52
C PHE A 430 2.39 -18.54 5.95
N LYS A 431 3.13 -19.53 6.48
CA LYS A 431 3.01 -19.94 7.89
C LYS A 431 3.38 -18.79 8.83
N TRP A 432 4.47 -18.08 8.51
CA TRP A 432 4.91 -16.89 9.23
C TRP A 432 3.86 -15.77 9.16
N ALA A 433 3.32 -15.47 7.98
CA ALA A 433 2.31 -14.43 7.82
C ALA A 433 1.01 -14.77 8.56
N ALA A 434 0.59 -16.04 8.52
CA ALA A 434 -0.61 -16.52 9.20
C ALA A 434 -0.48 -16.54 10.74
N SER A 435 0.74 -16.49 11.29
CA SER A 435 0.97 -16.32 12.73
C SER A 435 0.94 -14.86 13.21
N GLU A 436 0.53 -13.93 12.35
CA GLU A 436 0.39 -12.50 12.64
C GLU A 436 1.67 -11.88 13.23
N PRO A 437 2.76 -11.84 12.44
CA PRO A 437 4.05 -11.33 12.89
C PRO A 437 3.96 -9.82 13.18
N LYS A 438 4.88 -9.32 14.02
CA LYS A 438 4.90 -7.92 14.48
C LYS A 438 4.78 -6.88 13.36
N ILE A 439 5.37 -7.14 12.19
CA ILE A 439 5.29 -6.22 11.03
C ILE A 439 3.88 -6.12 10.45
N ILE A 440 3.13 -7.23 10.38
CA ILE A 440 1.72 -7.23 9.95
C ILE A 440 0.84 -6.60 11.03
N GLN A 441 1.10 -6.88 12.32
CA GLN A 441 0.37 -6.25 13.41
C GLN A 441 0.55 -4.72 13.40
N ALA A 442 1.78 -4.25 13.23
CA ALA A 442 2.08 -2.82 13.18
C ALA A 442 1.42 -2.13 11.98
N SER A 443 1.46 -2.72 10.78
CA SER A 443 0.80 -2.14 9.60
C SER A 443 -0.74 -2.13 9.75
N THR A 444 -1.31 -3.16 10.38
CA THR A 444 -2.74 -3.26 10.68
C THR A 444 -3.18 -2.18 11.68
N ILE A 445 -2.36 -1.91 12.71
CA ILE A 445 -2.59 -0.81 13.66
C ILE A 445 -2.55 0.54 12.95
N ILE A 446 -1.58 0.76 12.05
CA ILE A 446 -1.50 1.98 11.25
C ILE A 446 -2.74 2.13 10.37
N CYS A 447 -3.18 1.07 9.67
CA CYS A 447 -4.42 1.15 8.88
C CYS A 447 -5.63 1.55 9.73
N ARG A 448 -5.72 1.04 10.97
CA ARG A 448 -6.90 1.27 11.79
C ARG A 448 -6.90 2.63 12.49
N PHE A 449 -5.74 3.15 12.87
CA PHE A 449 -5.62 4.33 13.74
C PHE A 449 -4.74 5.46 13.21
N GLY A 450 -3.89 5.21 12.21
CA GLY A 450 -3.02 6.21 11.58
C GLY A 450 -3.73 6.93 10.45
#